data_AF-A0A024W2P0-F1
#
_entry.id   AF-A0A024W2P0-F1
#
_cell.length_a   1.000
_cell.length_b   1.000
_cell.length_c   1.000
_cell.angle_alpha   90.00
_cell.angle_beta   90.00
_cell.angle_gamma   90.00
#
_symmetry.space_group_name_H-M   'P 1'
#
loop_
_entity.id
_entity.type
_entity.pdbx_description
1 polymer ?
#
loop_
_entity_poly.entity_id
_entity_poly.type
_entity_poly.pdbx_seq_one_letter_code
_entity_poly.pdbx_strand_id
1 'polypeptide(L)'
;MNILHFLLDSFFIKKLYQKYNRVLRLRGGAIEPSLAQLAQKYNCQKLICRKCYARLHPRATNCRNKKCGRTNQLRPKKKLK
;
A
#
# COMPACT_ATOMS: atom_id res chain seq x y z
N MET A 1 10.57 2.76 15.88
CA MET A 1 9.42 3.58 15.42
C MET A 1 9.23 3.48 13.90
N ASN A 2 8.74 2.39 13.32
CA ASN A 2 8.07 1.27 13.93
C ASN A 2 8.00 0.14 12.89
N ILE A 3 8.61 -1.00 13.21
CA ILE A 3 8.28 -2.32 12.64
C ILE A 3 6.75 -2.53 12.68
N LEU A 4 6.05 -1.86 13.60
CA LEU A 4 4.60 -1.71 13.61
C LEU A 4 3.98 -1.22 12.29
N HIS A 5 4.60 -0.41 11.43
CA HIS A 5 4.00 -0.04 10.12
C HIS A 5 4.07 -1.20 9.12
N PHE A 6 5.15 -1.99 9.15
CA PHE A 6 5.27 -3.20 8.33
C PHE A 6 4.35 -4.32 8.85
N LEU A 7 4.24 -4.41 10.18
CA LEU A 7 3.28 -5.29 10.84
C LEU A 7 1.85 -4.82 10.63
N LEU A 8 1.53 -3.54 10.53
CA LEU A 8 0.17 -3.04 10.24
C LEU A 8 -0.22 -3.23 8.77
N ASP A 9 0.73 -3.13 7.84
CA ASP A 9 0.52 -3.57 6.44
C ASP A 9 0.28 -5.10 6.38
N SER A 10 0.92 -5.87 7.26
CA SER A 10 0.68 -7.32 7.43
C SER A 10 -0.61 -7.61 8.21
N PHE A 11 -1.00 -6.77 9.17
CA PHE A 11 -2.14 -6.97 10.07
C PHE A 11 -3.45 -6.62 9.38
N PHE A 12 -3.46 -5.61 8.51
CA PHE A 12 -4.65 -5.26 7.72
C PHE A 12 -4.96 -6.32 6.66
N ILE A 13 -3.92 -6.94 6.07
CA ILE A 13 -4.08 -8.12 5.20
C ILE A 13 -4.51 -9.35 6.04
N LYS A 14 -3.90 -9.59 7.21
CA LYS A 14 -4.27 -10.72 8.09
C LYS A 14 -5.69 -10.61 8.65
N LYS A 15 -6.19 -9.42 8.99
CA LYS A 15 -7.50 -9.21 9.62
C LYS A 15 -8.65 -9.30 8.61
N LEU A 16 -8.42 -8.98 7.33
CA LEU A 16 -9.39 -9.23 6.25
C LEU A 16 -9.43 -10.72 5.84
N TYR A 17 -8.37 -11.49 6.14
CA TYR A 17 -8.16 -12.88 5.72
C TYR A 17 -8.41 -13.91 6.85
N GLN A 18 -9.09 -13.53 7.94
CA GLN A 18 -9.33 -14.43 9.07
C GLN A 18 -10.63 -15.27 8.94
N LYS A 19 -11.47 -15.03 7.92
CA LYS A 19 -12.65 -15.87 7.66
C LYS A 19 -12.41 -17.04 6.68
N TYR A 20 -11.32 -17.01 5.92
CA TYR A 20 -10.98 -18.07 4.95
C TYR A 20 -9.47 -18.26 4.89
N ASN A 21 -8.90 -18.98 5.86
CA ASN A 21 -7.51 -19.41 5.73
C ASN A 21 -7.34 -20.88 6.09
N ARG A 22 -7.44 -21.74 5.07
CA ARG A 22 -6.84 -23.08 5.09
C ARG A 22 -6.29 -23.56 3.73
N VAL A 23 -6.43 -22.83 2.61
CA VAL A 23 -6.14 -23.39 1.27
C VAL A 23 -5.04 -22.68 0.45
N LEU A 24 -4.67 -21.43 0.71
CA LEU A 24 -3.69 -20.72 -0.13
C LEU A 24 -2.32 -20.57 0.52
N ARG A 25 -1.74 -21.70 0.98
CA ARG A 25 -0.28 -21.84 0.95
C ARG A 25 0.13 -21.98 -0.52
N LEU A 26 0.42 -20.87 -1.18
CA LEU A 26 1.30 -20.76 -2.36
C LEU A 26 1.25 -21.95 -3.36
N ARG A 27 0.06 -22.42 -3.76
CA ARG A 27 -0.10 -23.34 -4.88
C ARG A 27 -0.56 -22.54 -6.08
N GLY A 28 0.41 -22.02 -6.84
CA GLY A 28 0.34 -21.63 -8.26
C GLY A 28 -1.02 -21.26 -8.89
N GLY A 29 -1.88 -20.53 -8.19
CA GLY A 29 -3.19 -20.12 -8.67
C GLY A 29 -3.16 -18.66 -9.12
N ALA A 30 -3.79 -18.36 -10.25
CA ALA A 30 -4.05 -16.98 -10.65
C ALA A 30 -4.94 -16.30 -9.59
N ILE A 31 -4.57 -15.09 -9.18
CA ILE A 31 -5.35 -14.31 -8.21
C ILE A 31 -6.65 -13.87 -8.89
N GLU A 32 -7.77 -14.07 -8.19
CA GLU A 32 -9.07 -13.58 -8.62
C GLU A 32 -9.03 -12.03 -8.84
N PRO A 33 -9.57 -11.51 -9.94
CA PRO A 33 -9.37 -10.12 -10.34
C PRO A 33 -9.88 -9.08 -9.33
N SER A 34 -10.97 -9.34 -8.61
CA SER A 34 -11.48 -8.44 -7.56
C SER A 34 -10.52 -8.33 -6.37
N LEU A 35 -9.95 -9.46 -5.93
CA LEU A 35 -8.91 -9.47 -4.89
C LEU A 35 -7.62 -8.78 -5.37
N ALA A 36 -7.25 -8.94 -6.64
CA ALA A 36 -6.10 -8.23 -7.21
C ALA A 36 -6.32 -6.71 -7.22
N GLN A 37 -7.52 -6.24 -7.58
CA GLN A 37 -7.88 -4.82 -7.53
C GLN A 37 -7.84 -4.27 -6.10
N LEU A 38 -8.32 -5.05 -5.12
CA LEU A 38 -8.25 -4.68 -3.71
C LEU A 38 -6.79 -4.50 -3.27
N ALA A 39 -5.93 -5.46 -3.59
CA ALA A 39 -4.50 -5.39 -3.29
C ALA A 39 -3.83 -4.18 -3.98
N GLN A 40 -4.18 -3.90 -5.24
CA GLN A 40 -3.67 -2.74 -5.97
C GLN A 40 -4.04 -1.41 -5.31
N LYS A 41 -5.27 -1.27 -4.79
CA LYS A 41 -5.74 -0.06 -4.09
C LYS A 41 -4.92 0.26 -2.84
N TYR A 42 -4.52 -0.75 -2.08
CA TYR A 42 -3.73 -0.57 -0.86
C TYR A 42 -2.22 -0.45 -1.12
N ASN A 43 -1.70 -1.21 -2.09
CA ASN A 43 -0.25 -1.35 -2.24
C ASN A 43 0.35 -0.54 -3.40
N CYS A 44 -0.39 -0.41 -4.51
CA CYS A 44 0.13 0.12 -5.77
C CYS A 44 -0.37 1.54 -6.06
N GLN A 45 -1.66 1.80 -5.87
CA GLN A 45 -2.31 3.08 -6.18
C GLN A 45 -2.06 4.12 -5.07
N LYS A 46 -0.80 4.56 -4.96
CA LYS A 46 -0.35 5.56 -3.97
C LYS A 46 0.48 6.65 -4.65
N LEU A 47 0.49 7.83 -4.04
CA LEU A 47 1.43 8.88 -4.36
C LEU A 47 2.67 8.78 -3.47
N ILE A 48 3.80 9.23 -3.98
CA ILE A 48 5.08 9.28 -3.29
C ILE A 48 5.58 10.72 -3.33
N CYS A 49 6.00 11.26 -2.19
CA CYS A 49 6.66 12.57 -2.14
C CYS A 49 8.09 12.46 -2.70
N ARG A 50 8.49 13.39 -3.58
CA ARG A 50 9.84 13.38 -4.17
C ARG A 50 10.95 13.69 -3.16
N LYS A 51 10.65 14.48 -2.11
CA LYS A 51 11.64 14.88 -1.10
C LYS A 51 11.79 13.87 0.03
N CYS A 52 10.68 13.34 0.56
CA CYS A 52 10.70 12.47 1.73
C CYS A 52 10.33 11.01 1.47
N TYR A 53 10.00 10.65 0.22
CA TYR A 53 9.61 9.29 -0.19
C TYR A 53 8.44 8.68 0.60
N ALA A 54 7.64 9.50 1.28
CA ALA A 54 6.49 9.04 2.03
C ALA A 54 5.37 8.54 1.10
N ARG A 55 4.70 7.45 1.50
CA ARG A 55 3.48 6.95 0.86
C ARG A 55 2.28 7.81 1.25
N LEU A 56 1.53 8.27 0.26
CA LEU A 56 0.39 9.16 0.41
C LEU A 56 -0.84 8.59 -0.31
N HIS A 57 -2.02 9.05 0.09
CA HIS A 57 -3.28 8.73 -0.58
C HIS A 57 -3.26 9.25 -2.04
N PRO A 58 -3.86 8.55 -3.02
CA PRO A 58 -3.87 8.96 -4.43
C PRO A 58 -4.49 10.34 -4.70
N ARG A 59 -5.36 10.84 -3.80
CA ARG A 59 -5.98 12.17 -3.90
C ARG A 59 -5.26 13.26 -3.10
N ALA A 60 -4.10 12.97 -2.52
CA ALA A 60 -3.36 13.96 -1.75
C ALA A 60 -2.70 15.00 -2.67
N THR A 61 -2.85 16.28 -2.36
CA THR A 61 -2.18 17.39 -3.07
C THR A 61 -0.86 17.77 -2.41
N ASN A 62 -0.79 17.68 -1.09
CA ASN A 62 0.39 18.02 -0.28
C ASN A 62 0.88 16.82 0.52
N CYS A 63 2.19 16.78 0.81
CA CYS A 63 2.76 15.76 1.67
C CYS A 63 2.37 15.98 3.14
N ARG A 64 2.00 14.89 3.83
CA ARG A 64 1.68 14.90 5.28
C ARG A 64 2.89 15.25 6.17
N ASN A 65 4.11 14.99 5.71
CA ASN A 65 5.30 15.06 6.55
C ASN A 65 5.84 16.49 6.70
N LYS A 66 5.99 16.95 7.96
CA LYS A 66 6.58 18.27 8.28
C LYS A 66 8.03 18.40 7.80
N LYS A 67 8.83 17.32 7.83
CA LYS A 67 10.25 17.34 7.41
C LYS A 67 10.51 17.74 5.95
N CYS A 68 9.51 17.62 5.08
CA CYS A 68 9.62 18.06 3.67
C CYS A 68 8.91 19.40 3.41
N GLY A 69 8.55 20.13 4.47
CA GLY A 69 7.83 21.40 4.39
C GLY A 69 6.42 21.26 3.82
N ARG A 70 5.78 20.08 3.96
CA ARG A 70 4.47 19.76 3.35
C ARG A 70 4.40 20.07 1.84
N THR A 71 5.51 19.82 1.12
CA THR A 71 5.62 20.09 -0.33
C THR A 71 4.51 19.42 -1.16
N ASN A 72 4.15 20.07 -2.27
CA ASN A 72 3.28 19.58 -3.34
C ASN A 72 4.03 18.77 -4.43
N GLN A 73 5.34 18.59 -4.30
CA GLN A 73 6.16 17.82 -5.25
C GLN A 73 5.94 16.31 -5.08
N LEU A 74 4.81 15.84 -5.60
CA LEU A 74 4.38 14.45 -5.54
C LEU A 74 4.60 13.74 -6.89
N ARG A 75 4.68 12.42 -6.86
CA ARG A 75 4.69 11.56 -8.05
C ARG A 75 3.86 10.30 -7.82
N PRO A 76 3.27 9.70 -8.86
CA PRO A 76 2.72 8.35 -8.77
C PRO A 76 3.79 7.32 -8.36
N LYS A 77 3.38 6.32 -7.56
CA LYS A 77 4.20 5.13 -7.35
C LYS A 77 4.33 4.39 -8.68
N LYS A 78 5.53 3.89 -8.97
CA LYS A 78 5.81 3.14 -10.20
C LYS A 78 4.93 1.88 -10.21
N LYS A 79 4.26 1.64 -11.34
CA LYS A 79 3.48 0.42 -11.56
C LYS A 79 4.43 -0.76 -11.81
N LEU A 80 4.05 -1.94 -11.34
CA LEU A 80 4.73 -3.18 -11.68
C LEU A 80 4.43 -3.47 -13.16
N LYS A 81 5.43 -3.92 -13.91
CA LYS A 81 5.27 -4.40 -15.29
C LYS A 81 4.88 -5.87 -15.26
#